data_AF-A0A7C1UIB9-F1
#
_entry.id   AF-A0A7C1UIB9-F1
#
_cell.length_a   1.000
_cell.length_b   1.000
_cell.length_c   1.000
_cell.angle_alpha   90.00
_cell.angle_beta   90.00
_cell.angle_gamma   90.00
#
_symmetry.space_group_name_H-M   'P 1'
#
loop_
_entity.id
_entity.type
_entity.pdbx_description
1 polymer ?
#
loop_
_entity_poly.entity_id
_entity_poly.type
_entity_poly.pdbx_seq_one_letter_code
_entity_poly.pdbx_strand_id
1 'polypeptide(L)'
;MNDLNLGAIGNSTFGALIDKGGRVVWACFPRFDGDPLFCHLLNDGNGKKDDGESDTGFFDFQIENFSRSEQHYLHNTAILVTTLFDSDGAALEITDFAPRFKERGRVFRPVLMIRRVRPISGHPRVRVRLRPSHSYNAERPQCTRGSNHIRYVAPHITLRCTTDAPVSFIDNEVP
;
A
#
# COMPACT_ATOMS: atom_id res chain seq x y z
N MET A 1 0.34 -12.85 13.14
CA MET A 1 0.04 -12.15 14.40
C MET A 1 0.37 -10.69 14.12
N ASN A 2 -0.63 -9.81 14.09
CA ASN A 2 -0.39 -8.38 13.87
C ASN A 2 0.32 -7.82 15.10
N ASP A 3 1.59 -7.48 14.96
CA ASP A 3 2.32 -6.70 15.96
C ASP A 3 2.37 -5.23 15.52
N LEU A 4 2.51 -4.32 16.48
CA LEU A 4 2.52 -2.87 16.20
C LEU A 4 3.89 -2.38 15.69
N ASN A 5 4.74 -3.29 15.17
CA ASN A 5 6.00 -2.93 14.54
C ASN A 5 5.71 -2.46 13.11
N LEU A 6 5.32 -1.19 12.99
CA LEU A 6 4.94 -0.56 11.74
C LEU A 6 5.99 0.48 11.32
N GLY A 7 6.34 0.48 10.04
CA GLY A 7 7.09 1.57 9.41
C GLY A 7 6.14 2.72 9.07
N ALA A 8 6.55 3.94 9.40
CA ALA A 8 5.88 5.18 9.00
C ALA A 8 6.57 5.85 7.81
N ILE A 9 5.80 6.27 6.81
CA ILE A 9 6.27 7.15 5.71
C ILE A 9 5.45 8.44 5.69
N GLY A 10 6.00 9.53 5.14
CA GLY A 10 5.25 10.78 4.98
C GLY A 10 6.07 11.96 4.48
N ASN A 11 5.38 13.05 4.12
CA ASN A 11 5.98 14.27 3.55
C ASN A 11 5.43 15.57 4.16
N SER A 12 4.90 15.49 5.39
CA SER A 12 4.20 16.57 6.11
C SER A 12 2.81 16.93 5.60
N THR A 13 2.35 16.37 4.49
CA THR A 13 0.98 16.52 3.97
C THR A 13 0.23 15.20 3.85
N PHE A 14 0.98 14.10 3.75
CA PHE A 14 0.51 12.72 3.72
C PHE A 14 1.35 11.88 4.68
N GLY A 15 0.77 10.80 5.19
CA GLY A 15 1.52 9.71 5.79
C GLY A 15 0.74 8.41 5.82
N ALA A 16 1.49 7.32 5.99
CA ALA A 16 0.96 5.97 6.02
C ALA A 16 1.76 5.09 6.98
N LEU A 17 1.10 4.05 7.50
CA LEU A 17 1.73 3.00 8.29
C LEU A 17 1.77 1.71 7.48
N ILE A 18 2.92 1.03 7.55
CA ILE A 18 3.27 -0.13 6.74
C ILE A 18 3.73 -1.25 7.66
N ASP A 19 3.16 -2.44 7.54
CA ASP A 19 3.56 -3.59 8.35
C ASP A 19 4.87 -4.23 7.86
N LYS A 20 5.36 -5.24 8.58
CA LYS A 20 6.58 -6.00 8.23
C LYS A 20 6.51 -6.71 6.88
N GLY A 21 5.32 -6.99 6.37
CA GLY A 21 5.08 -7.61 5.06
C GLY A 21 4.99 -6.58 3.93
N GLY A 22 5.18 -5.29 4.22
CA GLY A 22 5.02 -4.24 3.22
C GLY A 22 3.56 -3.98 2.87
N ARG A 23 2.60 -4.30 3.73
CA ARG A 23 1.19 -3.90 3.55
C ARG A 23 0.99 -2.51 4.13
N VAL A 24 0.38 -1.61 3.34
CA VAL A 24 -0.16 -0.37 3.88
C VAL A 24 -1.41 -0.71 4.70
N VAL A 25 -1.33 -0.53 6.01
CA VAL A 25 -2.40 -0.87 6.96
C VAL A 25 -3.15 0.35 7.48
N TRP A 26 -2.59 1.54 7.29
CA TRP A 26 -3.23 2.80 7.66
C TRP A 26 -2.80 3.94 6.73
N ALA A 27 -3.73 4.67 6.13
CA ALA A 27 -3.50 5.99 5.56
C ALA A 27 -4.83 6.71 5.27
N CYS A 28 -4.84 8.03 5.49
CA CYS A 28 -5.98 8.89 5.23
C CYS A 28 -5.75 9.74 3.98
N PHE A 29 -6.82 9.97 3.21
CA PHE A 29 -6.81 10.84 2.04
C PHE A 29 -8.07 11.72 1.97
N PRO A 30 -7.99 12.96 1.45
CA PRO A 30 -6.74 13.68 1.14
C PRO A 30 -6.14 14.31 2.41
N ARG A 31 -6.92 14.38 3.49
CA ARG A 31 -6.51 14.96 4.75
C ARG A 31 -5.86 13.89 5.63
N PHE A 32 -4.79 14.27 6.32
CA PHE A 32 -4.07 13.41 7.24
C PHE A 32 -4.92 12.94 8.44
N ASP A 33 -5.96 13.72 8.80
CA ASP A 33 -6.92 13.48 9.88
C ASP A 33 -8.30 13.02 9.38
N GLY A 34 -8.41 12.66 8.09
CA GLY A 34 -9.67 12.29 7.45
C GLY A 34 -10.05 10.82 7.59
N ASP A 35 -11.10 10.43 6.88
CA ASP A 35 -11.52 9.04 6.73
C ASP A 35 -10.38 8.19 6.13
N PRO A 36 -9.97 7.09 6.80
CA PRO A 36 -8.87 6.26 6.32
C PRO A 36 -9.32 5.42 5.12
N LEU A 37 -8.68 5.63 3.96
CA LEU A 37 -8.89 4.75 2.80
C LEU A 37 -8.14 3.42 2.95
N PHE A 38 -7.09 3.40 3.77
CA PHE A 38 -6.49 2.20 4.28
C PHE A 38 -6.62 2.20 5.80
N CYS A 39 -7.26 1.17 6.35
CA CYS A 39 -7.63 1.06 7.76
C CYS A 39 -7.54 -0.37 8.30
N HIS A 40 -6.85 -1.25 7.56
CA HIS A 40 -6.72 -2.68 7.89
C HIS A 40 -6.13 -2.92 9.30
N LEU A 41 -5.38 -1.96 9.84
CA LEU A 41 -4.88 -2.01 11.22
C LEU A 41 -5.98 -2.24 12.26
N LEU A 42 -7.21 -1.75 12.01
CA LEU A 42 -8.33 -1.88 12.93
C LEU A 42 -9.20 -3.13 12.70
N ASN A 43 -8.98 -3.86 11.60
CA ASN A 43 -9.83 -4.99 11.25
C ASN A 43 -9.70 -6.14 12.27
N ASP A 44 -8.53 -6.35 12.85
CA ASP A 44 -8.32 -7.45 13.82
C ASP A 44 -8.83 -7.15 15.24
N GLY A 45 -9.20 -5.90 15.55
CA GLY A 45 -9.51 -5.45 16.92
C GLY A 45 -10.96 -5.62 17.35
N ASN A 46 -11.89 -5.85 16.41
CA ASN A 46 -13.34 -5.75 16.67
C ASN A 46 -14.03 -7.09 16.95
N GLY A 47 -13.32 -8.19 17.19
CA GLY A 47 -13.88 -9.43 17.74
C GLY A 47 -15.02 -10.08 16.93
N LYS A 48 -15.32 -9.57 15.74
CA LYS A 48 -16.38 -10.03 14.85
C LYS A 48 -15.75 -10.48 13.55
N LYS A 49 -15.12 -11.66 13.62
CA LYS A 49 -15.08 -12.57 12.46
C LYS A 49 -16.49 -13.14 12.24
N ASP A 50 -17.48 -12.28 12.06
CA ASP A 50 -18.79 -12.67 11.54
C ASP A 50 -18.57 -12.89 10.05
N ASP A 51 -18.32 -14.14 9.61
CA ASP A 51 -18.47 -14.78 8.29
C ASP A 51 -18.44 -13.93 6.98
N GLY A 52 -17.84 -12.74 7.00
CA GLY A 52 -18.07 -11.67 6.03
C GLY A 52 -17.27 -10.38 6.27
N GLU A 53 -16.28 -10.38 7.17
CA GLU A 53 -15.31 -9.28 7.26
C GLU A 53 -14.67 -9.03 5.89
N SER A 54 -14.86 -7.82 5.36
CA SER A 54 -14.29 -7.43 4.08
C SER A 54 -12.77 -7.31 4.20
N ASP A 55 -12.06 -8.20 3.51
CA ASP A 55 -10.62 -8.11 3.25
C ASP A 55 -10.34 -6.86 2.38
N THR A 56 -10.38 -5.68 3.03
CA THR A 56 -10.25 -4.31 2.48
C THR A 56 -9.50 -3.40 3.43
N GLY A 57 -9.29 -2.15 3.00
CA GLY A 57 -8.58 -1.13 3.74
C GLY A 57 -7.06 -1.31 3.69
N PHE A 58 -6.51 -1.89 2.62
CA PHE A 58 -5.07 -2.07 2.49
C PHE A 58 -4.55 -1.99 1.06
N PHE A 59 -3.22 -1.92 0.96
CA PHE A 59 -2.47 -2.10 -0.29
C PHE A 59 -1.23 -2.95 0.00
N ASP A 60 -1.09 -4.12 -0.65
CA ASP A 60 0.09 -4.97 -0.51
C ASP A 60 0.54 -5.69 -1.78
N PHE A 61 1.68 -6.36 -1.64
CA PHE A 61 2.29 -7.24 -2.62
C PHE A 61 2.52 -8.59 -1.94
N GLN A 62 1.94 -9.65 -2.48
CA GLN A 62 2.17 -11.02 -2.01
C GLN A 62 3.10 -11.73 -2.97
N ILE A 63 4.05 -12.48 -2.43
CA ILE A 63 4.87 -13.41 -3.21
C ILE A 63 4.43 -14.85 -2.92
N GLU A 64 4.44 -15.70 -3.95
CA GLU A 64 4.24 -17.14 -3.78
C GLU A 64 5.35 -17.73 -2.88
N ASN A 65 5.03 -18.75 -2.07
CA ASN A 65 5.96 -19.40 -1.15
C ASN A 65 6.67 -18.44 -0.16
N PHE A 66 6.01 -17.35 0.23
CA PHE A 66 6.55 -16.38 1.20
C PHE A 66 7.11 -17.07 2.44
N SER A 67 8.37 -16.78 2.75
CA SER A 67 9.12 -17.36 3.86
C SER A 67 9.36 -16.34 4.97
N ARG A 68 9.87 -15.15 4.62
CA ARG A 68 10.27 -14.12 5.58
C ARG A 68 10.32 -12.74 4.94
N SER A 69 10.38 -11.70 5.77
CA SER A 69 10.62 -10.34 5.32
C SER A 69 11.66 -9.63 6.18
N GLU A 70 12.27 -8.60 5.60
CA GLU A 70 13.17 -7.66 6.27
C GLU A 70 12.72 -6.24 5.94
N GLN A 71 12.82 -5.33 6.91
CA GLN A 71 12.41 -3.95 6.73
C GLN A 71 13.43 -3.00 7.37
N HIS A 72 13.79 -1.94 6.65
CA HIS A 72 14.66 -0.88 7.14
C HIS A 72 14.37 0.44 6.43
N TYR A 73 14.78 1.56 7.04
CA TYR A 73 14.78 2.85 6.37
C TYR A 73 16.10 3.06 5.61
N LEU A 74 16.03 3.66 4.43
CA LEU A 74 17.24 4.20 3.80
C LEU A 74 17.82 5.29 4.72
N HIS A 75 19.13 5.19 4.97
CA HIS A 75 19.83 6.02 5.95
C HIS A 75 19.53 7.51 5.77
N ASN A 76 19.17 8.19 6.87
CA ASN A 76 18.80 9.61 6.92
C ASN A 76 17.62 10.02 6.03
N THR A 77 16.69 9.11 5.76
CA THR A 77 15.47 9.41 4.99
C THR A 77 14.22 8.81 5.63
N ALA A 78 13.05 9.30 5.22
CA ALA A 78 11.74 8.69 5.52
C ALA A 78 11.30 7.73 4.40
N ILE A 79 12.25 7.06 3.74
CA ILE A 79 12.00 6.06 2.68
C ILE A 79 12.16 4.68 3.30
N LEU A 80 11.08 3.91 3.27
CA LEU A 80 11.03 2.57 3.83
C LEU A 80 11.32 1.53 2.74
N VAL A 81 12.17 0.57 3.04
CA VAL A 81 12.47 -0.57 2.17
C VAL A 81 12.04 -1.83 2.88
N THR A 82 11.17 -2.60 2.24
CA THR A 82 10.76 -3.93 2.69
C THR A 82 11.17 -4.96 1.65
N THR A 83 11.90 -5.99 2.05
CA THR A 83 12.27 -7.11 1.19
C THR A 83 11.49 -8.34 1.62
N LEU A 84 10.78 -8.96 0.69
CA LEU A 84 10.07 -10.22 0.85
C LEU A 84 10.90 -11.34 0.23
N PHE A 85 11.04 -12.46 0.92
CA PHE A 85 11.77 -13.64 0.46
C PHE A 85 10.83 -14.83 0.40
N ASP A 86 10.91 -15.62 -0.68
CA ASP A 86 10.26 -16.92 -0.75
C ASP A 86 11.17 -18.04 -0.24
N SER A 87 10.63 -19.26 -0.14
CA SER A 87 11.40 -20.45 0.26
C SER A 87 12.30 -21.00 -0.84
N ASP A 88 12.13 -20.55 -2.08
CA ASP A 88 12.81 -21.08 -3.28
C ASP A 88 14.03 -20.21 -3.68
N GLY A 89 14.27 -19.11 -2.97
CA GLY A 89 15.41 -18.22 -3.14
C GLY A 89 15.14 -16.96 -3.97
N ALA A 90 13.89 -16.72 -4.39
CA ALA A 90 13.49 -15.45 -4.99
C ALA A 90 13.22 -14.39 -3.92
N ALA A 91 13.38 -13.14 -4.31
CA ALA A 91 13.17 -12.00 -3.43
C ALA A 91 12.63 -10.78 -4.18
N LEU A 92 11.72 -10.08 -3.52
CA LEU A 92 11.05 -8.88 -4.00
C LEU A 92 11.32 -7.72 -3.05
N GLU A 93 11.84 -6.61 -3.55
CA GLU A 93 12.03 -5.39 -2.77
C GLU A 93 10.91 -4.38 -3.10
N ILE A 94 10.35 -3.80 -2.05
CA ILE A 94 9.33 -2.75 -2.07
C ILE A 94 9.93 -1.51 -1.42
N THR A 95 10.07 -0.42 -2.17
CA THR A 95 10.45 0.89 -1.66
C THR A 95 9.22 1.78 -1.55
N ASP A 96 8.88 2.19 -0.34
CA ASP A 96 7.71 3.00 0.00
C ASP A 96 8.12 4.39 0.49
N PHE A 97 7.55 5.44 -0.12
CA PHE A 97 7.79 6.82 0.31
C PHE A 97 6.71 7.81 -0.16
N ALA A 98 6.71 8.98 0.46
CA ALA A 98 5.92 10.13 0.04
C ALA A 98 6.85 11.22 -0.50
N PRO A 99 6.66 11.74 -1.73
CA PRO A 99 7.61 12.67 -2.33
C PRO A 99 7.75 13.98 -1.54
N ARG A 100 9.00 14.39 -1.29
CA ARG A 100 9.33 15.69 -0.69
C ARG A 100 10.66 16.20 -1.24
N PHE A 101 10.62 17.15 -2.16
CA PHE A 101 11.81 17.74 -2.77
C PHE A 101 11.58 19.21 -3.16
N LYS A 102 12.65 19.94 -3.48
CA LYS A 102 12.54 21.28 -4.05
C LYS A 102 12.43 21.19 -5.56
N GLU A 103 11.41 21.82 -6.12
CA GLU A 103 11.20 21.93 -7.56
C GLU A 103 10.81 23.37 -7.89
N ARG A 104 11.49 23.97 -8.89
CA ARG A 104 11.20 25.34 -9.35
C ARG A 104 11.10 26.37 -8.20
N GLY A 105 12.00 26.27 -7.23
CA GLY A 105 12.07 27.19 -6.07
C GLY A 105 11.04 26.97 -4.97
N ARG A 106 10.19 25.93 -5.04
CA ARG A 106 9.17 25.61 -4.02
C ARG A 106 9.35 24.20 -3.49
N VAL A 107 8.88 23.95 -2.27
CA VAL A 107 8.83 22.58 -1.72
C VAL A 107 7.64 21.86 -2.35
N PHE A 108 7.93 20.84 -3.14
CA PHE A 108 6.95 19.90 -3.67
C PHE A 108 6.71 18.77 -2.67
N ARG A 109 5.47 18.68 -2.16
CA ARG A 109 5.00 17.68 -1.19
C ARG A 109 3.51 17.38 -1.45
N PRO A 110 3.18 16.62 -2.49
CA PRO A 110 1.79 16.30 -2.82
C PRO A 110 1.20 15.29 -1.82
N VAL A 111 -0.14 15.21 -1.77
CA VAL A 111 -0.82 14.09 -1.11
C VAL A 111 -0.73 12.87 -2.04
N LEU A 112 0.38 12.14 -1.92
CA LEU A 112 0.72 11.04 -2.83
C LEU A 112 1.68 10.06 -2.15
N MET A 113 1.47 8.78 -2.42
CA MET A 113 2.38 7.69 -2.06
C MET A 113 2.99 7.11 -3.33
N ILE A 114 4.30 6.84 -3.31
CA ILE A 114 4.99 6.07 -4.35
C ILE A 114 5.43 4.75 -3.74
N ARG A 115 5.17 3.68 -4.49
CA ARG A 115 5.66 2.33 -4.19
C ARG A 115 6.43 1.85 -5.40
N ARG A 116 7.72 1.55 -5.24
CA ARG A 116 8.55 0.95 -6.28
C ARG A 116 8.77 -0.51 -5.92
N VAL A 117 8.41 -1.41 -6.82
CA VAL A 117 8.54 -2.85 -6.63
C VAL A 117 9.54 -3.39 -7.63
N ARG A 118 10.52 -4.16 -7.17
CA ARG A 118 11.54 -4.78 -8.03
C ARG A 118 11.92 -6.18 -7.54
N PRO A 119 12.04 -7.18 -8.44
CA PRO A 119 12.71 -8.42 -8.07
C PRO A 119 14.20 -8.13 -7.84
N ILE A 120 14.77 -8.70 -6.79
CA ILE A 120 16.21 -8.58 -6.47
C ILE A 120 16.93 -9.93 -6.52
N SER A 121 16.19 -11.04 -6.51
CA SER A 121 16.69 -12.40 -6.74
C SER A 121 15.58 -13.26 -7.35
N GLY A 122 15.94 -14.24 -8.19
CA GLY A 122 15.01 -15.19 -8.79
C GLY A 122 13.90 -14.56 -9.64
N HIS A 123 12.78 -15.29 -9.75
CA HIS A 123 11.59 -14.89 -10.51
C HIS A 123 10.35 -14.97 -9.60
N PRO A 124 10.19 -14.03 -8.65
CA PRO A 124 9.06 -14.08 -7.72
C PRO A 124 7.74 -13.92 -8.49
N ARG A 125 6.76 -14.77 -8.17
CA ARG A 125 5.38 -14.61 -8.66
C ARG A 125 4.63 -13.69 -7.69
N VAL A 126 4.12 -12.58 -8.20
CA VAL A 126 3.71 -11.44 -7.37
C VAL A 126 2.25 -11.09 -7.62
N ARG A 127 1.42 -11.25 -6.60
CA ARG A 127 0.06 -10.72 -6.60
C ARG A 127 0.04 -9.31 -6.01
N VAL A 128 -0.50 -8.35 -6.75
CA VAL A 128 -0.74 -6.98 -6.28
C VAL A 128 -2.18 -6.86 -5.82
N ARG A 129 -2.41 -6.38 -4.59
CA ARG A 129 -3.78 -6.18 -4.07
C ARG A 129 -3.94 -4.77 -3.56
N LEU A 130 -4.73 -3.98 -4.26
CA LEU A 130 -5.07 -2.61 -3.88
C LEU A 130 -6.56 -2.53 -3.59
N ARG A 131 -6.90 -2.57 -2.30
CA ARG A 131 -8.28 -2.66 -1.82
C ARG A 131 -8.56 -1.53 -0.83
N PRO A 132 -8.64 -0.27 -1.30
CA PRO A 132 -9.07 0.82 -0.43
C PRO A 132 -10.51 0.61 0.03
N SER A 133 -10.88 1.25 1.13
CA SER A 133 -12.24 1.35 1.64
C SER A 133 -12.58 2.80 1.97
N HIS A 134 -13.79 3.08 2.42
CA HIS A 134 -14.17 4.38 2.99
C HIS A 134 -15.23 4.19 4.07
N SER A 135 -15.68 5.28 4.69
CA SER A 135 -16.63 5.28 5.80
C SER A 135 -16.13 4.37 6.94
N TYR A 136 -14.85 4.49 7.32
CA TYR A 136 -14.20 3.65 8.32
C TYR A 136 -14.31 2.14 8.03
N ASN A 137 -13.96 1.74 6.80
CA ASN A 137 -14.05 0.37 6.29
C ASN A 137 -15.46 -0.18 6.04
N ALA A 138 -16.52 0.63 6.18
CA ALA A 138 -17.88 0.13 5.97
C ALA A 138 -18.21 -0.14 4.49
N GLU A 139 -17.56 0.58 3.58
CA GLU A 139 -17.90 0.55 2.15
C GLU A 139 -16.65 0.47 1.26
N ARG A 140 -16.84 -0.05 0.05
CA ARG A 140 -15.80 -0.10 -0.98
C ARG A 140 -16.06 0.97 -2.03
N PRO A 141 -15.02 1.72 -2.46
CA PRO A 141 -15.17 2.64 -3.57
C PRO A 141 -15.49 1.88 -4.87
N GLN A 142 -16.24 2.53 -5.76
CA GLN A 142 -16.47 2.00 -7.10
C GLN A 142 -15.14 1.97 -7.86
N CYS A 143 -14.78 0.80 -8.42
CA CYS A 143 -13.60 0.65 -9.25
C CYS A 143 -13.93 0.92 -10.73
N THR A 144 -13.11 1.73 -11.40
CA THR A 144 -13.10 1.84 -12.86
C THR A 144 -11.67 1.81 -13.37
N ARG A 145 -11.40 1.20 -14.52
CA ARG A 145 -10.06 1.19 -15.13
C ARG A 145 -10.02 1.97 -16.44
N GLY A 146 -8.94 2.72 -16.63
CA GLY A 146 -8.51 3.21 -17.94
C GLY A 146 -7.38 2.34 -18.48
N SER A 147 -6.76 2.75 -19.60
CA SER A 147 -5.67 1.97 -20.22
C SER A 147 -4.42 1.88 -19.34
N ASN A 148 -4.12 2.93 -18.56
CA ASN A 148 -2.86 3.06 -17.80
C ASN A 148 -3.09 3.41 -16.32
N HIS A 149 -4.31 3.30 -15.82
CA HIS A 149 -4.64 3.60 -14.44
C HIS A 149 -5.92 2.92 -13.96
N ILE A 150 -6.03 2.76 -12.65
CA ILE A 150 -7.27 2.35 -11.96
C ILE A 150 -7.74 3.53 -11.13
N ARG A 151 -9.06 3.78 -11.11
CA ARG A 151 -9.71 4.78 -10.26
C ARG A 151 -10.59 4.08 -9.23
N TYR A 152 -10.47 4.52 -8.00
CA TYR A 152 -11.33 4.13 -6.89
C TYR A 152 -12.15 5.36 -6.50
N VAL A 153 -13.43 5.35 -6.83
CA VAL A 153 -14.36 6.47 -6.67
C VAL A 153 -15.15 6.29 -5.37
N ALA A 154 -14.85 7.13 -4.39
CA ALA A 154 -15.61 7.27 -3.13
C ALA A 154 -16.41 8.59 -3.15
N PRO A 155 -17.40 8.79 -2.27
CA PRO A 155 -18.28 9.96 -2.30
C PRO A 155 -17.57 11.33 -2.29
N HIS A 156 -16.42 11.43 -1.61
CA HIS A 156 -15.71 12.71 -1.42
C HIS A 156 -14.29 12.73 -2.01
N ILE A 157 -13.86 11.62 -2.62
CA ILE A 157 -12.52 11.53 -3.21
C ILE A 157 -12.50 10.46 -4.31
N THR A 158 -11.72 10.73 -5.36
CA THR A 158 -11.31 9.69 -6.31
C THR A 158 -9.82 9.45 -6.15
N LEU A 159 -9.42 8.26 -5.74
CA LEU A 159 -8.03 7.83 -5.82
C LEU A 159 -7.73 7.32 -7.22
N ARG A 160 -6.51 7.61 -7.69
CA ARG A 160 -6.00 7.08 -8.95
C ARG A 160 -4.70 6.33 -8.69
N CYS A 161 -4.68 5.05 -9.04
CA CYS A 161 -3.47 4.24 -9.12
C CYS A 161 -2.90 4.35 -10.53
N THR A 162 -1.71 4.90 -10.68
CA THR A 162 -0.91 4.85 -11.91
C THR A 162 0.22 3.86 -11.73
N THR A 163 0.45 3.03 -12.73
CA THR A 163 1.45 1.97 -12.68
C THR A 163 2.00 1.71 -14.07
N ASP A 164 3.21 1.17 -14.12
CA ASP A 164 3.85 0.55 -15.28
C ASP A 164 3.53 -0.96 -15.40
N ALA A 165 2.95 -1.58 -14.37
CA ALA A 165 2.40 -2.92 -14.45
C ALA A 165 1.10 -2.95 -15.27
N PRO A 166 0.77 -4.08 -15.94
CA PRO A 166 -0.50 -4.21 -16.63
C PRO A 166 -1.67 -4.02 -15.65
N VAL A 167 -2.54 -3.03 -15.90
CA VAL A 167 -3.64 -2.69 -14.99
C VAL A 167 -4.58 -3.86 -14.71
N SER A 168 -4.70 -4.81 -15.65
CA SER A 168 -5.52 -6.02 -15.47
C SER A 168 -4.97 -6.98 -14.41
N PHE A 169 -3.67 -6.98 -14.14
CA PHE A 169 -3.07 -7.83 -13.10
C PHE A 169 -3.39 -7.29 -11.71
N ILE A 170 -3.50 -5.97 -11.57
CA ILE A 170 -3.91 -5.33 -10.31
C ILE A 170 -5.43 -5.45 -10.12
N ASP A 171 -6.23 -5.17 -11.15
CA ASP A 171 -7.70 -5.18 -11.09
C ASP A 171 -8.26 -6.59 -10.81
N ASN A 172 -7.65 -7.63 -11.38
CA ASN A 172 -8.05 -9.03 -11.17
C ASN A 172 -7.19 -9.77 -10.12
N GLU A 173 -6.21 -9.09 -9.53
CA GLU A 173 -5.27 -9.66 -8.54
C GLU A 173 -4.61 -10.97 -9.00
N VAL A 174 -4.18 -11.00 -10.26
CA VAL A 174 -3.51 -12.17 -10.87
C VAL A 174 -2.01 -12.14 -10.50
N PRO A 175 -1.42 -13.26 -10.01
CA PRO A 175 0.01 -13.38 -9.70
C PRO A 175 0.95 -13.37 -10.91
#